data_AF-A0A937P130-F1
#
_entry.id   AF-A0A937P130-F1
#
_cell.length_a   1.000
_cell.length_b   1.000
_cell.length_c   1.000
_cell.angle_alpha   90.00
_cell.angle_beta   90.00
_cell.angle_gamma   90.00
#
_symmetry.space_group_name_H-M   'P 1'
#
loop_
_entity.id
_entity.type
_entity.pdbx_description
1 polymer ?
#
loop_
_entity_poly.entity_id
_entity_poly.type
_entity_poly.pdbx_seq_one_letter_code
_entity_poly.pdbx_strand_id
1 'polypeptide(L)' 'LVEELIICELKAVDEMNPVWEAQLLSHLKLADKRLGFLINFNVPLVKNGIKRIIL' A
#
# COMPACT_ATOMS: atom_id res chain seq x y z
N LEU A 1 -6.67 6.05 -4.80
CA LEU A 1 -7.95 5.38 -4.50
C LEU A 1 -8.46 4.76 -5.79
N VAL A 2 -8.87 3.49 -5.79
CA VAL A 2 -9.41 2.81 -6.97
C VAL A 2 -10.86 2.48 -6.69
N GLU A 3 -11.76 2.97 -7.55
CA GLU A 3 -13.22 2.76 -7.48
C GLU A 3 -13.81 3.08 -6.09
N GLU A 4 -13.18 3.97 -5.32
CA GLU A 4 -13.53 4.23 -3.91
C GLU A 4 -13.52 3.00 -2.98
N LEU A 5 -13.03 1.85 -3.43
CA LEU A 5 -13.06 0.58 -2.68
C LEU A 5 -11.69 0.20 -2.13
N ILE A 6 -10.62 0.60 -2.82
CA ILE A 6 -9.26 0.13 -2.55
C ILE A 6 -8.30 1.31 -2.41
N ILE A 7 -7.52 1.31 -1.33
CA ILE A 7 -6.43 2.26 -1.12
C ILE A 7 -5.15 1.67 -1.72
N CYS A 8 -4.52 2.40 -2.65
CA CYS A 8 -3.20 2.07 -3.16
C CYS A 8 -2.23 3.17 -2.75
N GLU A 9 -1.20 2.81 -1.99
CA GLU A 9 -0.07 3.68 -1.65
C GLU A 9 1.13 3.31 -2.50
N LEU A 10 1.67 4.31 -3.20
CA LEU A 10 2.77 4.13 -4.14
C LEU A 10 4.06 4.69 -3.53
N LYS A 11 5.16 3.97 -3.71
CA LYS A 11 6.51 4.36 -3.30
C LYS A 11 7.49 4.13 -4.47
N ALA A 12 8.61 4.83 -4.44
CA ALA A 12 9.73 4.64 -5.36
C ALA A 12 11.02 4.84 -4.55
N VAL A 13 11.36 3.83 -3.75
CA VAL A 13 12.45 3.89 -2.75
C VAL A 13 13.29 2.63 -2.82
N ASP A 14 14.56 2.73 -2.43
CA ASP A 14 15.47 1.58 -2.42
C ASP A 14 15.08 0.55 -1.36
N GLU A 15 14.73 1.00 -0.16
CA GLU A 15 14.36 0.13 0.96
C GLU A 15 12.95 0.43 1.48
N MET A 16 12.21 -0.63 1.80
CA MET A 16 10.87 -0.51 2.36
C MET A 16 10.89 -0.30 3.87
N ASN A 17 10.22 0.75 4.35
CA ASN A 17 10.09 1.02 5.78
C ASN A 17 8.79 0.40 6.33
N PRO A 18 8.83 -0.40 7.42
CA PRO A 18 7.64 -0.95 8.07
C PRO A 18 6.58 0.08 8.47
N VAL A 19 6.97 1.34 8.68
CA VAL A 19 6.04 2.43 9.03
C VAL A 19 4.94 2.64 7.98
N TRP A 20 5.21 2.34 6.69
CA TRP A 20 4.22 2.52 5.63
C TRP A 20 3.08 1.51 5.70
N GLU A 21 3.30 0.36 6.34
CA GLU A 21 2.22 -0.58 6.62
C GLU A 21 1.30 -0.02 7.70
N ALA A 22 1.87 0.55 8.77
CA ALA A 22 1.10 1.23 9.80
C ALA A 22 0.34 2.45 9.25
N GLN A 23 0.96 3.20 8.33
CA GLN A 23 0.31 4.30 7.61
C GLN A 23 -0.88 3.80 6.79
N LEU A 24 -0.71 2.77 5.97
CA LEU A 24 -1.79 2.21 5.15
C LEU A 24 -2.93 1.67 6.03
N LEU A 25 -2.62 0.99 7.13
CA LEU A 25 -3.63 0.53 8.10
C LEU A 25 -4.42 1.70 8.71
N SER A 26 -3.76 2.81 8.99
CA SER A 26 -4.41 4.02 9.52
C SER A 26 -5.34 4.63 8.48
N HIS A 27 -4.91 4.72 7.22
CA HIS A 27 -5.75 5.20 6.12
C HIS A 27 -6.95 4.28 5.85
N LEU A 28 -6.77 2.95 5.91
CA LEU A 28 -7.85 1.99 5.77
C LEU A 28 -8.93 2.20 6.84
N LYS A 29 -8.54 2.39 8.10
CA LYS A 29 -9.46 2.69 9.21
C LYS A 29 -10.17 4.03 9.01
N LEU A 30 -9.44 5.09 8.66
CA LEU A 30 -10.00 6.44 8.49
C LEU A 30 -10.96 6.54 7.30
N ALA A 31 -10.74 5.75 6.25
CA ALA A 31 -11.57 5.73 5.06
C ALA A 31 -12.69 4.67 5.10
N ASP A 32 -12.82 3.92 6.19
CA ASP A 32 -13.73 2.76 6.30
C ASP A 32 -13.57 1.76 5.13
N LYS A 33 -12.32 1.40 4.81
CA LYS A 33 -11.97 0.44 3.75
C LYS A 33 -11.23 -0.77 4.33
N ARG A 34 -11.43 -1.92 3.70
CA ARG A 34 -10.87 -3.20 4.17
C ARG A 34 -9.64 -3.68 3.41
N LEU A 35 -9.42 -3.19 2.18
CA LEU A 35 -8.36 -3.67 1.30
C LEU A 35 -7.46 -2.52 0.88
N GLY A 36 -6.16 -2.72 1.06
CA GLY A 36 -5.13 -1.81 0.57
C GLY A 36 -3.95 -2.51 -0.07
N PHE A 37 -3.24 -1.76 -0.91
CA PHE A 37 -1.97 -2.17 -1.52
C PHE A 37 -0.90 -1.14 -1.22
N LEU A 38 0.27 -1.60 -0.79
CA LEU A 38 1.49 -0.84 -0.74
C LEU A 38 2.36 -1.29 -1.91
N ILE A 39 2.71 -0.38 -2.82
CA ILE A 39 3.36 -0.71 -4.08
C ILE A 39 4.67 0.09 -4.20
N ASN A 40 5.80 -0.59 -4.16
CA ASN A 40 7.10 0.00 -4.51
C ASN A 40 7.39 -0.22 -5.99
N PHE A 41 7.58 0.86 -6.75
CA PHE A 41 7.95 0.79 -8.17
C PHE A 41 9.45 0.71 -8.41
N ASN A 42 10.28 0.95 -7.39
CA ASN A 42 11.73 0.88 -7.51
C ASN A 42 12.23 -0.58 -7.39
N VAL A 43 11.70 -1.45 -8.23
CA VAL A 43 12.07 -2.86 -8.34
C VAL A 43 12.03 -3.30 -9.81
N PRO A 44 12.88 -4.26 -10.24
CA PRO A 44 12.89 -4.70 -11.64
C PRO A 44 11.56 -5.27 -12.15
N LEU A 45 10.77 -5.88 -11.26
CA LEU A 45 9.45 -6.42 -11.57
C LEU A 45 8.44 -5.90 -10.54
N VAL A 46 7.44 -5.13 -10.99
CA VAL A 46 6.45 -4.49 -10.11
C VAL A 46 5.74 -5.49 -9.21
N LYS A 47 5.47 -6.72 -9.67
CA LYS A 47 4.84 -7.77 -8.85
C LYS A 47 5.61 -8.07 -7.55
N ASN A 48 6.93 -7.83 -7.52
CA ASN A 48 7.76 -8.03 -6.34
C ASN A 48 7.70 -6.86 -5.35
N GLY A 49 7.22 -5.70 -5.79
CA GLY A 49 7.05 -4.50 -4.97
C GLY A 49 5.64 -4.34 -4.41
N ILE A 50 4.70 -5.24 -4.74
CA ILE A 50 3.32 -5.17 -4.28
C ILE A 50 3.16 -5.95 -2.98
N LYS A 51 2.66 -5.27 -1.94
CA LYS A 51 2.19 -5.87 -0.70
C LYS A 51 0.70 -5.61 -0.52
N ARG A 52 -0.08 -6.68 -0.35
CA ARG A 52 -1.51 -6.63 -0.06
C ARG A 52 -1.73 -6.61 1.45
N ILE A 53 -2.58 -5.70 1.93
CA ILE A 53 -2.95 -5.58 3.34
C ILE A 53 -4.47 -5.64 3.47
N ILE A 54 -4.96 -6.37 4.47
CA ILE A 54 -6.38 -6.51 4.79
C ILE A 54 -6.57 -6.11 6.25
N LEU A 55 -7.54 -5.22 6.51
CA LEU A 55 -7.97 -4.82 7.86
C LEU A 55 -8.88 -5.87 8.49
#